data_AF-A0A3A6K1N3-F1
#
_entry.id   AF-A0A3A6K1N3-F1
#
_cell.length_a   1.000
_cell.length_b   1.000
_cell.length_c   1.000
_cell.angle_alpha   90.00
_cell.angle_beta   90.00
_cell.angle_gamma   90.00
#
_symmetry.space_group_name_H-M   'P 1'
#
loop_
_entity.id
_entity.type
_entity.pdbx_description
1 polymer ?
#
loop_
_entity_poly.entity_id
_entity_poly.type
_entity_poly.pdbx_seq_one_letter_code
_entity_poly.pdbx_strand_id
1 'polypeptide(L)'
;GMYRVIKRNRFIFLNNSLDKNMLRIVCAHELGHDQLHRNMAKTTPIHEFMLYDMKSKPEYEANIVAAEILMNSDEVLRYIYEYGYTAEQIASAMSTDINLVALKVAHLATLGYNLHAPEHESNFLK
;
A
#
# COMPACT_ATOMS: atom_id res chain seq x y z
N GLY A 1 -9.59 5.03 5.46
CA GLY A 1 -10.54 4.61 6.50
C GLY A 1 -10.43 5.64 7.59
N MET A 2 -10.50 5.26 8.86
CA MET A 2 -10.06 6.17 9.93
C MET A 2 -9.55 5.39 11.15
N TYR A 3 -8.35 5.71 11.61
CA TYR A 3 -7.80 5.24 12.87
C TYR A 3 -7.87 6.30 13.97
N ARG A 4 -8.40 5.93 15.16
CA ARG A 4 -8.53 6.84 16.31
C ARG A 4 -8.33 6.16 17.66
N VAL A 5 -7.88 6.97 18.64
CA VAL A 5 -7.88 6.60 20.06
C VAL A 5 -8.99 7.36 20.79
N ILE A 6 -10.01 6.64 21.26
CA ILE A 6 -11.16 7.21 21.99
C ILE A 6 -11.19 6.62 23.39
N LYS A 7 -11.17 7.47 24.43
CA LYS A 7 -11.16 7.03 25.85
C LYS A 7 -10.15 5.91 26.12
N ARG A 8 -8.91 6.06 25.62
CA ARG A 8 -7.80 5.07 25.71
C ARG A 8 -8.01 3.75 24.94
N ASN A 9 -9.10 3.61 24.21
CA ASN A 9 -9.36 2.46 23.33
C ASN A 9 -9.02 2.81 21.88
N ARG A 10 -8.54 1.82 21.13
CA ARG A 10 -8.11 1.97 19.72
C ARG A 10 -9.22 1.47 18.81
N PHE A 11 -9.56 2.28 17.81
CA PHE A 11 -10.61 1.97 16.85
C PHE A 11 -10.10 2.19 15.42
N ILE A 12 -10.47 1.25 14.55
CA ILE A 12 -10.37 1.39 13.10
C ILE A 12 -11.80 1.41 12.56
N PHE A 13 -12.13 2.46 11.83
CA PHE A 13 -13.40 2.62 11.15
C PHE A 13 -13.20 2.34 9.66
N LEU A 14 -14.00 1.42 9.13
CA LEU A 14 -13.99 1.04 7.73
C LEU A 14 -15.31 1.44 7.07
N ASN A 15 -15.23 1.98 5.86
CA ASN A 15 -16.41 2.31 5.08
C ASN A 15 -17.00 1.04 4.44
N ASN A 16 -18.20 0.64 4.86
CA ASN A 16 -18.86 -0.57 4.39
C ASN A 16 -19.31 -0.53 2.91
N SER A 17 -19.23 0.63 2.25
CA SER A 17 -19.50 0.76 0.82
C SER A 17 -18.34 0.29 -0.06
N LEU A 18 -17.17 0.05 0.53
CA LEU A 18 -15.98 -0.44 -0.18
C LEU A 18 -16.09 -1.95 -0.41
N ASP A 19 -15.55 -2.41 -1.53
CA ASP A 19 -15.44 -3.85 -1.80
C ASP A 19 -14.45 -4.52 -0.84
N LYS A 20 -14.47 -5.86 -0.81
CA LYS A 20 -13.68 -6.66 0.13
C LYS A 20 -12.17 -6.44 0.01
N ASN A 21 -11.64 -6.25 -1.20
CA ASN A 21 -10.21 -6.05 -1.39
C ASN A 21 -9.80 -4.66 -0.91
N MET A 22 -10.58 -3.64 -1.26
CA MET A 22 -10.33 -2.29 -0.79
C MET A 22 -10.46 -2.17 0.73
N LEU A 23 -11.45 -2.83 1.35
CA LEU A 23 -11.57 -2.94 2.81
C LEU A 23 -10.30 -3.55 3.44
N ARG A 24 -9.73 -4.58 2.81
CA ARG A 24 -8.51 -5.24 3.27
C ARG A 24 -7.31 -4.29 3.23
N ILE A 25 -7.17 -3.54 2.14
CA ILE A 25 -6.11 -2.54 1.95
C ILE A 25 -6.23 -1.42 2.98
N VAL A 26 -7.42 -0.82 3.09
CA VAL A 26 -7.67 0.25 4.05
C VAL A 26 -7.40 -0.25 5.47
N CYS A 27 -7.86 -1.44 5.84
CA CYS A 27 -7.60 -1.98 7.17
C CYS A 27 -6.10 -2.12 7.47
N ALA A 28 -5.33 -2.67 6.53
CA ALA A 28 -3.87 -2.81 6.69
C ALA A 28 -3.16 -1.44 6.78
N HIS A 29 -3.63 -0.46 6.01
CA HIS A 29 -3.14 0.92 6.08
C HIS A 29 -3.42 1.57 7.45
N GLU A 30 -4.65 1.44 7.97
CA GLU A 30 -5.00 1.97 9.30
C GLU A 30 -4.21 1.27 10.43
N LEU A 31 -3.86 -0.02 10.26
CA LEU A 31 -2.92 -0.70 11.16
C LEU A 31 -1.52 -0.09 11.10
N GLY A 32 -1.05 0.33 9.91
CA GLY A 32 0.18 1.10 9.76
C GLY A 32 0.16 2.39 10.60
N HIS A 33 -0.95 3.13 10.59
CA HIS A 33 -1.12 4.30 11.46
C HIS A 33 -1.14 3.95 12.95
N ASP A 34 -1.78 2.84 13.36
CA ASP A 34 -1.73 2.40 14.77
C ASP A 34 -0.31 2.07 15.25
N GLN A 35 0.51 1.48 14.38
CA GLN A 35 1.88 1.10 14.71
C GLN A 35 2.84 2.29 14.69
N LEU A 36 2.80 3.13 13.66
CA LEU A 36 3.80 4.17 13.43
C LEU A 36 3.35 5.57 13.90
N HIS A 37 2.05 5.86 13.83
CA HIS A 37 1.52 7.24 13.93
C HIS A 37 0.54 7.47 15.08
N ARG A 38 0.57 6.61 16.11
CA ARG A 38 -0.38 6.62 17.23
C ARG A 38 -0.52 7.97 17.95
N ASN A 39 0.56 8.75 18.04
CA ASN A 39 0.51 10.05 18.71
C ASN A 39 -0.30 11.09 17.93
N MET A 40 -0.29 11.04 16.60
CA MET A 40 -1.07 11.94 15.75
C MET A 40 -2.58 11.71 15.93
N ALA A 41 -2.99 10.45 16.12
CA ALA A 41 -4.38 10.07 16.35
C ALA A 41 -4.95 10.58 17.70
N LYS A 42 -4.09 11.07 18.60
CA LYS A 42 -4.51 11.68 19.88
C LYS A 42 -4.68 13.19 19.80
N THR A 43 -3.94 13.85 18.91
CA THR A 43 -3.78 15.32 18.90
C THR A 43 -4.53 16.01 17.78
N THR A 44 -4.85 15.31 16.69
CA THR A 44 -5.42 15.93 15.50
C THR A 44 -6.94 15.70 15.41
N PRO A 45 -7.75 16.76 15.20
CA PRO A 45 -9.18 16.62 14.96
C PRO A 45 -9.39 16.13 13.53
N ILE A 46 -9.73 14.84 13.42
CA ILE A 46 -10.29 14.14 12.25
C ILE A 46 -9.42 14.33 11.00
N HIS A 47 -8.43 13.45 10.82
CA HIS A 47 -7.82 13.26 9.51
C HIS A 47 -8.49 12.04 8.88
N GLU A 48 -9.27 12.26 7.83
CA GLU A 48 -9.61 11.19 6.90
C GLU A 48 -8.34 10.91 6.11
N PHE A 49 -7.76 9.73 6.36
CA PHE A 49 -6.50 9.33 5.72
C PHE A 49 -6.72 9.07 4.24
N MET A 50 -5.82 9.63 3.43
CA MET A 50 -5.90 9.59 1.98
C MET A 50 -4.98 8.48 1.48
N LEU A 51 -5.60 7.32 1.21
CA LEU A 51 -4.90 6.20 0.61
C LEU A 51 -4.14 6.67 -0.65
N TYR A 52 -2.86 6.35 -0.70
CA TYR A 52 -1.93 6.74 -1.76
C TYR A 52 -1.53 8.23 -1.87
N ASP A 53 -1.77 9.07 -0.84
CA ASP A 53 -1.14 10.40 -0.82
C ASP A 53 0.38 10.27 -0.58
N MET A 54 1.16 10.42 -1.65
CA MET A 54 2.62 10.32 -1.63
C MET A 54 3.31 11.58 -1.09
N LYS A 55 2.58 12.69 -0.86
CA LYS A 55 3.15 13.93 -0.32
C LYS A 55 3.20 13.91 1.20
N SER A 56 2.32 13.14 1.83
CA SER A 56 2.26 13.00 3.28
C SER A 56 3.10 11.80 3.71
N LYS A 57 4.17 12.07 4.46
CA LYS A 57 5.07 11.02 4.99
C LYS A 57 4.30 9.95 5.80
N PRO A 58 3.39 10.30 6.72
CA PRO A 58 2.59 9.32 7.44
C PRO A 58 1.74 8.42 6.54
N GLU A 59 1.14 8.96 5.48
CA GLU A 59 0.34 8.18 4.53
C GLU A 59 1.23 7.24 3.72
N TYR A 60 2.37 7.74 3.23
CA TYR A 60 3.36 6.93 2.53
C TYR A 60 3.82 5.75 3.38
N GLU A 61 4.25 6.01 4.63
CA GLU A 61 4.71 4.97 5.56
C GLU A 61 3.59 3.96 5.87
N ALA A 62 2.34 4.41 6.06
CA ALA A 62 1.20 3.52 6.26
C ALA A 62 0.89 2.65 5.02
N ASN A 63 1.02 3.20 3.81
CA ASN A 63 0.87 2.43 2.57
C ASN A 63 1.96 1.37 2.39
N ILE A 64 3.21 1.68 2.76
CA ILE A 64 4.30 0.69 2.75
C ILE A 64 4.00 -0.44 3.75
N VAL A 65 3.55 -0.12 4.97
CA VAL A 65 3.13 -1.15 5.94
C VAL A 65 2.00 -2.00 5.38
N ALA A 66 0.99 -1.39 4.75
CA ALA A 66 -0.10 -2.13 4.12
C ALA A 66 0.41 -3.08 3.02
N ALA A 67 1.35 -2.62 2.19
CA ALA A 67 1.98 -3.42 1.15
C ALA A 67 2.77 -4.60 1.73
N GLU A 68 3.53 -4.40 2.81
CA GLU A 68 4.27 -5.47 3.50
C GLU A 68 3.35 -6.50 4.17
N ILE A 69 2.23 -6.05 4.75
CA ILE A 69 1.24 -6.96 5.37
C ILE A 69 0.54 -7.83 4.31
N LEU A 70 0.16 -7.22 3.18
CA LEU A 70 -0.74 -7.85 2.21
C LEU A 70 -0.01 -8.60 1.10
N MET A 71 1.28 -8.30 0.86
CA MET A 71 2.05 -8.89 -0.22
C MET A 71 3.40 -9.40 0.27
N ASN A 72 3.59 -10.72 0.17
CA ASN A 72 4.87 -11.37 0.41
C ASN A 72 5.89 -10.89 -0.64
N SER A 73 7.03 -10.37 -0.18
CA SER A 73 8.09 -9.82 -1.05
C SER A 73 8.66 -10.87 -2.01
N ASP A 74 8.95 -12.08 -1.53
CA ASP A 74 9.54 -13.14 -2.36
C ASP A 74 8.58 -13.57 -3.46
N GLU A 75 7.28 -13.60 -3.16
CA GLU A 75 6.24 -13.90 -4.16
C GLU A 75 6.13 -12.82 -5.23
N VAL A 76 6.16 -11.54 -4.83
CA VAL A 76 6.17 -10.40 -5.77
C VAL A 76 7.42 -10.46 -6.66
N LEU A 77 8.60 -10.68 -6.07
CA LEU A 77 9.86 -10.79 -6.80
C LEU A 77 9.84 -11.96 -7.78
N ARG A 78 9.25 -13.09 -7.38
CA ARG A 78 9.07 -14.26 -8.24
C ARG A 78 8.17 -13.94 -9.44
N TYR A 79 7.04 -13.25 -9.22
CA TYR A 79 6.18 -12.79 -10.31
C TYR A 79 6.90 -11.88 -11.30
N ILE A 80 7.80 -11.02 -10.81
CA ILE A 80 8.57 -10.11 -11.65
C ILE A 80 9.66 -10.87 -12.42
N TYR A 81 10.53 -11.61 -11.73
CA TYR A 81 11.74 -12.16 -12.34
C TYR A 81 11.51 -13.46 -13.11
N GLU A 82 10.68 -14.36 -12.59
CA GLU A 82 10.50 -15.69 -13.18
C GLU A 82 9.35 -15.69 -14.19
N TYR A 83 8.28 -14.97 -13.89
CA TYR A 83 7.07 -14.98 -14.72
C TYR A 83 6.93 -13.75 -15.63
N GLY A 84 7.74 -12.70 -15.42
CA GLY A 84 7.66 -11.47 -16.22
C GLY A 84 6.31 -10.75 -16.11
N TYR A 85 5.63 -10.87 -14.97
CA TYR A 85 4.30 -10.30 -14.79
C TYR A 85 4.32 -8.76 -14.76
N THR A 86 3.30 -8.16 -15.35
CA THR A 86 3.00 -6.73 -15.19
C THR A 86 2.43 -6.45 -13.80
N ALA A 87 2.42 -5.18 -13.38
CA ALA A 87 1.81 -4.76 -12.12
C ALA A 87 0.32 -5.15 -12.02
N GLU A 88 -0.41 -5.12 -13.15
CA GLU A 88 -1.81 -5.55 -13.23
C GLU A 88 -1.97 -7.05 -12.98
N GLN A 89 -1.10 -7.86 -13.58
CA GLN A 89 -1.10 -9.31 -13.39
C GLN A 89 -0.76 -9.67 -11.94
N ILE A 90 0.21 -8.99 -11.34
CA ILE A 90 0.55 -9.15 -9.91
C ILE A 90 -0.64 -8.74 -9.03
N ALA A 91 -1.28 -7.60 -9.32
CA ALA A 91 -2.44 -7.13 -8.55
C ALA A 91 -3.58 -8.15 -8.58
N SER A 92 -3.86 -8.72 -9.77
CA SER A 92 -4.83 -9.80 -9.96
C SER A 92 -4.45 -11.06 -9.17
N ALA A 93 -3.21 -11.54 -9.33
CA ALA A 93 -2.71 -12.75 -8.66
C ALA A 93 -2.76 -12.64 -7.13
N MET A 94 -2.46 -11.46 -6.59
CA MET A 94 -2.45 -11.20 -5.14
C MET A 94 -3.78 -10.67 -4.60
N SER A 95 -4.81 -10.55 -5.44
CA SER A 95 -6.13 -10.01 -5.09
C SER A 95 -6.01 -8.68 -4.33
N THR A 96 -5.30 -7.73 -4.94
CA THR A 96 -4.97 -6.42 -4.40
C THR A 96 -5.12 -5.33 -5.47
N ASP A 97 -4.81 -4.09 -5.12
CA ASP A 97 -4.87 -2.94 -6.02
C ASP A 97 -3.52 -2.68 -6.70
N ILE A 98 -3.55 -2.27 -7.97
CA ILE A 98 -2.36 -1.99 -8.76
C ILE A 98 -1.49 -0.89 -8.15
N ASN A 99 -2.08 0.12 -7.51
CA ASN A 99 -1.29 1.19 -6.90
C ASN A 99 -0.51 0.68 -5.70
N LEU A 100 -1.08 -0.24 -4.93
CA LEU A 100 -0.36 -0.87 -3.82
C LEU A 100 0.80 -1.73 -4.33
N VAL A 101 0.63 -2.45 -5.45
CA VAL A 101 1.71 -3.18 -6.13
C VAL A 101 2.81 -2.22 -6.57
N ALA A 102 2.45 -1.10 -7.20
CA ALA A 102 3.43 -0.10 -7.63
C ALA A 102 4.26 0.44 -6.46
N LEU A 103 3.64 0.68 -5.31
CA LEU A 103 4.34 1.08 -4.08
C LEU A 103 5.26 0.00 -3.54
N LYS A 104 4.80 -1.26 -3.53
CA LYS A 104 5.63 -2.40 -3.13
C LYS A 104 6.85 -2.54 -4.03
N VAL A 105 6.67 -2.46 -5.35
CA VAL A 105 7.76 -2.54 -6.33
C VAL A 105 8.75 -1.39 -6.14
N ALA A 106 8.25 -0.16 -6.00
CA ALA A 106 9.12 0.99 -5.72
C ALA A 106 9.91 0.80 -4.41
N HIS A 107 9.25 0.31 -3.35
CA HIS A 107 9.92 0.03 -2.08
C HIS A 107 10.99 -1.07 -2.21
N LEU A 108 10.68 -2.17 -2.88
CA LEU A 108 11.67 -3.24 -3.16
C LEU A 108 12.86 -2.70 -3.97
N ALA A 109 12.63 -1.81 -4.94
CA ALA A 109 13.74 -1.16 -5.65
C ALA A 109 14.63 -0.35 -4.70
N THR A 110 14.05 0.37 -3.72
CA THR A 110 14.85 1.07 -2.68
C THR A 110 15.64 0.13 -1.77
N LEU A 111 15.22 -1.12 -1.62
CA LEU A 111 15.94 -2.16 -0.88
C LEU A 111 17.07 -2.81 -1.69
N GLY A 112 17.26 -2.40 -2.95
CA GLY A 112 18.36 -2.86 -3.81
C GLY A 112 18.00 -4.01 -4.74
N TYR A 113 16.72 -4.38 -4.85
CA TYR A 113 16.27 -5.34 -5.86
C TYR A 113 16.32 -4.72 -7.26
N ASN A 114 16.86 -5.46 -8.24
CA ASN A 114 17.01 -4.98 -9.60
C ASN A 114 15.72 -5.12 -10.43
N LEU A 115 14.77 -4.22 -10.21
CA LEU A 115 13.45 -4.25 -10.84
C LEU A 115 13.43 -3.40 -12.11
N HIS A 116 14.14 -3.84 -13.15
CA HIS A 116 13.99 -3.22 -14.48
C HIS A 116 12.61 -3.53 -15.05
N ALA A 117 11.91 -2.48 -15.49
CA ALA A 117 10.68 -2.65 -16.27
C ALA A 117 10.98 -3.45 -17.55
N PRO A 118 10.04 -4.28 -18.04
CA PRO A 118 10.17 -4.87 -19.37
C PRO A 118 10.44 -3.75 -20.38
N GLU A 119 11.33 -3.99 -21.34
CA GLU A 119 11.64 -3.06 -22.42
C GLU A 119 10.36 -2.71 -23.21
N HIS A 120 9.66 -1.66 -22.79
CA HIS A 120 8.64 -1.04 -23.61
C HIS A 120 9.36 -0.20 -24.64
N GLU A 121 9.19 -0.53 -25.93
CA GLU A 121 9.66 0.30 -27.03
C GLU A 121 9.15 1.73 -26.81
N SER A 122 10.04 2.63 -26.38
CA SER A 122 9.71 4.02 -26.02
C SER A 122 9.57 4.91 -27.26
N ASN A 123 9.33 4.28 -28.40
CA ASN A 123 9.35 4.85 -29.74
C ASN A 123 8.01 5.50 -30.11
N PHE A 124 6.98 5.31 -29.27
CA PHE A 124 5.59 5.73 -29.53
C PHE A 124 5.37 7.25 -29.43
N LEU A 125 6.36 8.01 -28.96
CA LEU A 125 6.32 9.48 -28.94
C LEU A 125 7.12 10.13 -30.08
N LYS A 126 7.54 9.36 -31.08
CA LYS A 126 8.16 9.89 -32.31
C LYS A 126 7.11 10.43 -33.28
#